data_AF-A0A1E7IZ32-F1
#
_entry.id   AF-A0A1E7IZ32-F1
#
_cell.length_a   1.000
_cell.length_b   1.000
_cell.length_c   1.000
_cell.angle_alpha   90.00
_cell.angle_beta   90.00
_cell.angle_gamma   90.00
#
_symmetry.space_group_name_H-M   'P 1'
#
loop_
_entity.id
_entity.type
_entity.pdbx_description
1 polymer ?
#
loop_
_entity_poly.entity_id
_entity_poly.type
_entity_poly.pdbx_seq_one_letter_code
_entity_poly.pdbx_strand_id
1 'polypeptide(L)'
;MQTGLKGEGSGEGCVQFLDAQDHETFVAGFVKTTGFSYYPNMPLSFNYAGCQVQTAANLICGGAGPDRVVDFGTFYGEAKSAIEAGGLKVLSIRPEDKALTIAGNILKIIGIAFSEDPVFFGANRKVSKTISISIPGLLVSHPDQERLLFTLAQLHPKMCDFLMERDITVFKTTDK
;
A
#
# COMPACT_ATOMS: atom_id res chain seq x y z
N MET A 1 -4.05 -38.81 36.27
CA MET A 1 -3.43 -39.35 35.04
C MET A 1 -4.21 -38.72 33.88
N GLN A 2 -3.79 -37.58 33.28
CA GLN A 2 -2.80 -37.49 32.18
C GLN A 2 -2.91 -38.69 31.23
N THR A 3 -3.23 -38.57 29.94
CA THR A 3 -2.72 -37.70 28.84
C THR A 3 -3.76 -37.76 27.69
N GLY A 4 -3.93 -36.85 26.72
CA GLY A 4 -3.11 -35.80 26.14
C GLY A 4 -3.26 -35.84 24.60
N LEU A 5 -3.50 -34.67 23.99
CA LEU A 5 -3.27 -34.26 22.58
C LEU A 5 -4.16 -34.91 21.50
N LYS A 6 -4.69 -34.17 20.52
CA LYS A 6 -4.02 -33.12 19.75
C LYS A 6 -5.09 -32.20 19.14
N GLY A 7 -5.16 -30.95 19.63
CA GLY A 7 -5.81 -29.89 18.89
C GLY A 7 -4.93 -29.56 17.69
N GLU A 8 -5.44 -29.79 16.50
CA GLU A 8 -4.83 -29.30 15.27
C GLU A 8 -4.86 -27.77 15.31
N GLY A 9 -3.67 -27.16 15.34
CA GLY A 9 -3.53 -25.72 15.22
C GLY A 9 -4.03 -25.29 13.86
N SER A 10 -5.16 -24.59 13.86
CA SER A 10 -5.64 -23.80 12.73
C SER A 10 -4.62 -22.69 12.47
N GLY A 11 -3.77 -22.87 11.47
CA GLY A 11 -2.89 -21.83 10.95
C GLY A 11 -3.71 -20.77 10.24
N GLU A 12 -4.23 -19.80 10.99
CA GLU A 12 -4.60 -18.50 10.42
C GLU A 12 -3.29 -17.83 9.97
N GLY A 13 -3.13 -17.69 8.66
CA GLY A 13 -1.86 -17.30 8.06
C GLY A 13 -1.44 -15.89 8.48
N CYS A 14 -0.16 -15.72 8.84
CA CYS A 14 0.51 -14.44 9.06
C CYS A 14 0.43 -13.46 7.85
N VAL A 15 -0.05 -13.93 6.70
CA VAL A 15 -0.16 -13.16 5.47
C VAL A 15 -1.61 -12.80 5.21
N GLN A 16 -1.89 -11.52 5.19
CA GLN A 16 -3.15 -10.97 4.71
C GLN A 16 -3.08 -10.77 3.19
N PHE A 17 -4.18 -11.00 2.48
CA PHE A 17 -4.22 -10.81 1.03
C PHE A 17 -4.85 -9.47 0.68
N LEU A 18 -4.19 -8.72 -0.20
CA LEU A 18 -4.77 -7.58 -0.90
C LEU A 18 -5.24 -8.02 -2.27
N ASP A 19 -6.51 -7.77 -2.55
CA ASP A 19 -7.10 -8.04 -3.85
C ASP A 19 -6.54 -7.07 -4.90
N ALA A 20 -6.13 -7.62 -6.04
CA ALA A 20 -5.58 -6.90 -7.16
C ALA A 20 -6.19 -7.34 -8.50
N GLN A 21 -7.44 -7.85 -8.48
CA GLN A 21 -8.20 -8.16 -9.70
C GLN A 21 -8.30 -6.98 -10.66
N ASP A 22 -8.41 -5.77 -10.11
CA ASP A 22 -8.36 -4.51 -10.83
C ASP A 22 -7.70 -3.41 -9.97
N HIS A 23 -7.30 -2.32 -10.62
CA HIS A 23 -6.56 -1.24 -9.97
C HIS A 23 -7.40 -0.47 -8.95
N GLU A 24 -8.71 -0.34 -9.18
CA GLU A 24 -9.58 0.39 -8.26
C GLU A 24 -9.76 -0.38 -6.95
N THR A 25 -10.03 -1.68 -7.04
CA THR A 25 -10.12 -2.59 -5.89
C THR A 25 -8.79 -2.61 -5.11
N PHE A 26 -7.65 -2.70 -5.82
CA PHE A 26 -6.33 -2.66 -5.20
C PHE A 26 -6.06 -1.35 -4.45
N VAL A 27 -6.28 -0.20 -5.11
CA VAL A 27 -6.06 1.12 -4.50
C VAL A 27 -6.93 1.28 -3.27
N ALA A 28 -8.22 0.94 -3.36
CA ALA A 28 -9.15 1.06 -2.24
C ALA A 28 -8.71 0.20 -1.03
N GLY A 29 -8.27 -1.05 -1.28
CA GLY A 29 -7.74 -1.93 -0.24
C GLY A 29 -6.45 -1.39 0.39
N PHE A 30 -5.47 -1.05 -0.44
CA PHE A 30 -4.17 -0.55 -0.01
C PHE A 30 -4.26 0.75 0.82
N VAL A 31 -5.09 1.70 0.37
CA VAL A 31 -5.31 2.99 1.05
C VAL A 31 -5.91 2.76 2.44
N LYS A 32 -6.89 1.86 2.56
CA LYS A 32 -7.48 1.51 3.87
C LYS A 32 -6.45 0.86 4.80
N THR A 33 -5.64 -0.06 4.27
CA THR A 33 -4.60 -0.74 5.06
C THR A 33 -3.53 0.22 5.59
N THR A 34 -3.26 1.32 4.89
CA THR A 34 -2.32 2.35 5.33
C THR A 34 -2.94 3.41 6.24
N GLY A 35 -4.21 3.23 6.64
CA GLY A 35 -4.91 4.11 7.59
C GLY A 35 -5.55 5.34 6.96
N PHE A 36 -5.69 5.39 5.63
CA PHE A 36 -6.33 6.48 4.90
C PHE A 36 -7.74 6.08 4.45
N SER A 37 -8.56 7.09 4.13
CA SER A 37 -9.91 6.87 3.62
C SER A 37 -9.94 6.95 2.10
N TYR A 38 -10.66 6.03 1.47
CA TYR A 38 -10.90 6.03 0.03
C TYR A 38 -12.39 6.29 -0.25
N TYR A 39 -12.68 7.31 -1.06
CA TYR A 39 -14.03 7.70 -1.45
C TYR A 39 -14.19 7.63 -2.97
N PRO A 40 -14.91 6.62 -3.49
CA PRO A 40 -15.14 6.52 -4.92
C PRO A 40 -16.23 7.49 -5.40
N ASN A 41 -16.15 7.90 -6.67
CA ASN A 41 -17.18 8.66 -7.37
C ASN A 41 -17.62 9.97 -6.68
N MET A 42 -16.68 10.68 -6.07
CA MET A 42 -16.94 11.96 -5.42
C MET A 42 -17.04 13.09 -6.45
N PRO A 43 -18.02 14.01 -6.32
CA PRO A 43 -18.09 15.19 -7.19
C PRO A 43 -16.80 16.02 -7.10
N LEU A 44 -16.25 16.36 -8.26
CA LEU A 44 -15.06 17.18 -8.41
C LEU A 44 -15.36 18.33 -9.36
N SER A 45 -14.96 19.54 -8.97
CA SER A 45 -15.04 20.71 -9.85
C SER A 45 -13.72 21.47 -9.83
N PHE A 46 -13.26 21.88 -11.02
CA PHE A 46 -12.02 22.62 -11.20
C PHE A 46 -12.12 23.55 -12.41
N ASN A 47 -11.30 24.60 -12.43
CA ASN A 47 -11.25 25.55 -13.54
C ASN A 47 -10.30 25.03 -14.63
N TYR A 48 -10.75 25.06 -15.88
CA TYR A 48 -9.96 24.66 -17.03
C TYR A 48 -10.29 25.52 -18.25
N ALA A 49 -9.27 26.13 -18.86
CA ALA A 49 -9.42 26.98 -20.05
C ALA A 49 -10.52 28.07 -19.94
N GLY A 50 -10.70 28.64 -18.75
CA GLY A 50 -11.73 29.66 -18.48
C GLY A 50 -13.14 29.12 -18.22
N CYS A 51 -13.34 27.80 -18.26
CA CYS A 51 -14.60 27.13 -17.93
C CYS A 51 -14.49 26.39 -16.60
N GLN A 52 -15.62 26.25 -15.90
CA GLN A 52 -15.72 25.37 -14.74
C GLN A 52 -16.09 23.96 -15.22
N VAL A 53 -15.20 23.00 -15.00
CA VAL A 53 -15.45 21.58 -15.27
C VAL A 53 -16.08 20.96 -14.03
N GLN A 54 -17.06 20.07 -14.24
CA GLN A 54 -17.68 19.27 -13.20
C GLN A 54 -17.64 17.80 -13.64
N THR A 55 -17.16 16.94 -12.76
CA THR A 55 -17.03 15.50 -13.01
C THR A 55 -17.13 14.73 -11.69
N ALA A 56 -16.98 13.41 -11.74
CA ALA A 56 -16.73 12.58 -10.57
C ALA A 56 -15.28 12.08 -10.59
N ALA A 57 -14.71 11.86 -9.41
CA ALA A 57 -13.37 11.31 -9.25
C ALA A 57 -13.26 10.49 -7.95
N ASN A 58 -12.24 9.64 -7.90
CA ASN A 58 -11.93 8.86 -6.71
C ASN A 58 -10.97 9.66 -5.83
N LEU A 59 -11.20 9.68 -4.51
CA LEU A 59 -10.41 10.47 -3.57
C LEU A 59 -9.73 9.60 -2.51
N ILE A 60 -8.49 9.98 -2.17
CA ILE A 60 -7.77 9.53 -0.97
C ILE A 60 -7.71 10.71 0.00
N CYS A 61 -8.28 10.52 1.17
CA CYS A 61 -8.36 11.54 2.24
C CYS A 61 -7.65 11.04 3.50
N GLY A 62 -7.06 11.97 4.24
CA GLY A 62 -6.39 11.71 5.52
C GLY A 62 -4.97 12.26 5.60
N GLY A 63 -4.38 12.13 6.80
CA GLY A 63 -3.05 12.65 7.11
C GLY A 63 -2.97 14.18 7.11
N ALA A 64 -1.75 14.71 7.19
CA ALA A 64 -1.49 16.13 7.02
C ALA A 64 -1.26 16.43 5.52
N GLY A 65 -2.16 17.19 4.88
CA GLY A 65 -2.02 17.62 3.50
C GLY A 65 -3.34 17.67 2.72
N PRO A 66 -3.31 18.11 1.45
CA PRO A 66 -4.50 18.18 0.61
C PRO A 66 -4.99 16.79 0.21
N ASP A 67 -6.29 16.64 -0.02
CA ASP A 67 -6.84 15.40 -0.58
C ASP A 67 -6.23 15.08 -1.95
N ARG A 68 -6.15 13.78 -2.25
CA ARG A 68 -5.54 13.28 -3.49
C ARG A 68 -6.63 12.71 -4.38
N VAL A 69 -6.69 13.17 -5.62
CA VAL A 69 -7.53 12.60 -6.66
C VAL A 69 -6.82 11.41 -7.28
N VAL A 70 -7.53 10.31 -7.48
CA VAL A 70 -7.06 9.12 -8.19
C VAL A 70 -7.69 9.10 -9.57
N ASP A 71 -6.84 9.06 -10.58
CA ASP A 71 -7.22 9.02 -11.99
C ASP A 71 -6.80 7.70 -12.61
N PHE A 72 -7.78 6.90 -13.03
CA PHE A 72 -7.57 5.60 -13.70
C PHE A 72 -7.53 5.74 -15.23
N GLY A 73 -6.99 6.86 -15.75
CA GLY A 73 -6.88 7.15 -17.18
C GLY A 73 -8.10 7.84 -17.79
N THR A 74 -8.89 8.50 -16.96
CA THR A 74 -10.10 9.25 -17.36
C THR A 74 -9.85 10.73 -17.60
N PHE A 75 -8.77 11.28 -17.04
CA PHE A 75 -8.41 12.67 -17.22
C PHE A 75 -7.51 12.85 -18.44
N TYR A 76 -7.99 13.62 -19.41
CA TYR A 76 -7.30 13.89 -20.66
C TYR A 76 -6.70 15.30 -20.71
N GLY A 77 -5.71 15.49 -21.59
CA GLY A 77 -5.08 16.79 -21.82
C GLY A 77 -4.43 17.33 -20.55
N GLU A 78 -4.75 18.59 -20.22
CA GLU A 78 -4.18 19.29 -19.08
C GLU A 78 -5.05 19.23 -17.82
N ALA A 79 -6.04 18.33 -17.76
CA ALA A 79 -6.94 18.18 -16.62
C ALA A 79 -6.17 17.94 -15.30
N LYS A 80 -5.12 17.10 -15.32
CA LYS A 80 -4.24 16.91 -14.16
C LYS A 80 -3.67 18.23 -13.64
N SER A 81 -3.04 19.00 -14.52
CA SER A 81 -2.41 20.28 -14.16
C SER A 81 -3.44 21.27 -13.64
N ALA A 82 -4.64 21.29 -14.22
CA ALA A 82 -5.73 22.16 -13.79
C ALA A 82 -6.26 21.81 -12.39
N ILE A 83 -6.40 20.52 -12.10
CA ILE A 83 -6.78 20.04 -10.75
C ILE A 83 -5.69 20.38 -9.74
N GLU A 84 -4.42 20.18 -10.10
CA GLU A 84 -3.29 20.49 -9.22
C GLU A 84 -3.12 21.99 -8.95
N ALA A 85 -3.42 22.84 -9.93
CA ALA A 85 -3.49 24.30 -9.75
C ALA A 85 -4.59 24.72 -8.76
N GLY A 86 -5.64 23.90 -8.61
CA GLY A 86 -6.69 24.05 -7.61
C GLY A 86 -6.29 23.63 -6.19
N GLY A 87 -5.06 23.14 -5.98
CA GLY A 87 -4.53 22.77 -4.68
C GLY A 87 -4.68 21.31 -4.29
N LEU A 88 -5.33 20.49 -5.13
CA LEU A 88 -5.38 19.04 -4.97
C LEU A 88 -4.09 18.41 -5.53
N LYS A 89 -3.87 17.12 -5.24
CA LYS A 89 -2.82 16.32 -5.89
C LYS A 89 -3.46 15.22 -6.72
N VAL A 90 -2.84 14.84 -7.84
CA VAL A 90 -3.40 13.79 -8.72
C VAL A 90 -2.45 12.60 -8.81
N LEU A 91 -2.95 11.44 -8.39
CA LEU A 91 -2.36 10.13 -8.61
C LEU A 91 -2.96 9.54 -9.89
N SER A 92 -2.17 9.52 -10.97
CA SER A 92 -2.57 8.85 -12.21
C SER A 92 -2.09 7.40 -12.20
N ILE A 93 -2.99 6.47 -12.50
CA ILE A 93 -2.74 5.04 -12.58
C ILE A 93 -3.06 4.58 -14.00
N ARG A 94 -2.07 3.97 -14.65
CA ARG A 94 -2.20 3.46 -16.02
C ARG A 94 -2.64 2.00 -16.03
N PRO A 95 -3.27 1.51 -17.11
CA PRO A 95 -3.67 0.11 -17.22
C PRO A 95 -2.53 -0.90 -17.06
N GLU A 96 -1.30 -0.52 -17.42
CA GLU A 96 -0.10 -1.36 -17.33
C GLU A 96 0.66 -1.26 -15.99
N ASP A 97 0.26 -0.36 -15.10
CA ASP A 97 0.94 -0.17 -13.82
C ASP A 97 0.76 -1.40 -12.93
N LYS A 98 1.87 -1.84 -12.31
CA LYS A 98 1.89 -3.02 -11.43
C LYS A 98 1.51 -2.67 -10.00
N ALA A 99 1.04 -3.65 -9.24
CA ALA A 99 0.53 -3.44 -7.88
C ALA A 99 1.55 -2.75 -6.95
N LEU A 100 2.81 -3.22 -6.94
CA LEU A 100 3.85 -2.60 -6.11
C LEU A 100 4.25 -1.19 -6.61
N THR A 101 4.19 -0.94 -7.92
CA THR A 101 4.41 0.41 -8.47
C THR A 101 3.31 1.37 -8.03
N ILE A 102 2.04 0.93 -8.12
CA ILE A 102 0.88 1.69 -7.66
C ILE A 102 1.00 1.97 -6.16
N ALA A 103 1.28 0.96 -5.34
CA ALA A 103 1.49 1.10 -3.90
C ALA A 103 2.59 2.12 -3.57
N GLY A 104 3.76 2.03 -4.23
CA GLY A 104 4.85 2.98 -4.04
C GLY A 104 4.45 4.41 -4.40
N ASN A 105 3.69 4.60 -5.48
CA ASN A 105 3.19 5.91 -5.89
C ASN A 105 2.15 6.47 -4.90
N ILE A 106 1.27 5.62 -4.36
CA ILE A 106 0.33 5.99 -3.28
C ILE A 106 1.12 6.46 -2.05
N LEU A 107 2.09 5.68 -1.57
CA LEU A 107 2.90 6.03 -0.40
C LEU A 107 3.62 7.36 -0.57
N LYS A 108 4.21 7.60 -1.76
CA LYS A 108 4.86 8.88 -2.10
C LYS A 108 3.89 10.06 -2.06
N ILE A 109 2.70 9.94 -2.66
CA ILE A 109 1.75 11.06 -2.76
C ILE A 109 1.03 11.35 -1.44
N ILE A 110 0.84 10.35 -0.58
CA ILE A 110 0.29 10.54 0.77
C ILE A 110 1.36 10.92 1.81
N GLY A 111 2.64 10.80 1.45
CA GLY A 111 3.76 11.24 2.28
C GLY A 111 4.17 10.24 3.37
N ILE A 112 3.91 8.95 3.17
CA ILE A 112 4.35 7.89 4.09
C ILE A 112 5.76 7.43 3.69
N ALA A 113 6.66 7.35 4.67
CA ALA A 113 7.99 6.80 4.47
C ALA A 113 7.95 5.28 4.33
N PHE A 114 8.71 4.76 3.36
CA PHE A 114 8.85 3.33 3.14
C PHE A 114 10.26 2.99 2.64
N SER A 115 10.63 1.72 2.76
CA SER A 115 11.84 1.16 2.17
C SER A 115 11.49 0.14 1.11
N GLU A 116 12.19 0.18 -0.03
CA GLU A 116 12.11 -0.83 -1.08
C GLU A 116 13.04 -2.00 -0.72
N ASP A 117 12.57 -3.22 -1.00
CA ASP A 117 13.29 -4.49 -0.82
C ASP A 117 14.02 -4.61 0.53
N PRO A 118 13.29 -4.47 1.66
CA PRO A 118 13.87 -4.40 2.99
C PRO A 118 14.79 -5.58 3.30
N VAL A 119 15.89 -5.28 3.97
CA VAL A 119 16.86 -6.27 4.45
C VAL A 119 16.68 -6.49 5.95
N PHE A 120 16.42 -7.73 6.33
CA PHE A 120 16.29 -8.16 7.71
C PHE A 120 17.49 -8.98 8.14
N PHE A 121 17.96 -8.77 9.37
CA PHE A 121 19.09 -9.48 9.94
C PHE A 121 18.61 -10.52 10.96
N GLY A 122 19.15 -11.73 10.88
CA GLY A 122 18.80 -12.85 11.76
C GLY A 122 19.19 -12.63 13.23
N ALA A 123 20.18 -11.78 13.51
CA ALA A 123 20.62 -11.45 14.87
C ALA A 123 20.29 -10.00 15.21
N ASN A 124 19.77 -9.76 16.41
CA ASN A 124 19.49 -8.41 16.96
C ASN A 124 20.77 -7.66 17.41
N ARG A 125 21.96 -8.01 16.90
CA ARG A 125 23.25 -7.42 17.29
C ARG A 125 24.18 -7.26 16.09
N LYS A 126 25.02 -6.20 16.09
CA LYS A 126 26.11 -6.01 15.13
C LYS A 126 27.17 -7.11 15.31
N VAL A 127 27.00 -8.23 14.63
CA VAL A 127 28.04 -9.25 14.46
C VAL A 127 28.38 -9.34 12.99
N SER A 128 29.68 -9.41 12.70
CA SER A 128 30.26 -9.46 11.34
C SER A 128 29.82 -10.66 10.49
N LYS A 129 29.03 -11.60 11.03
CA LYS A 129 28.52 -12.80 10.37
C LYS A 129 27.08 -13.10 10.77
N THR A 130 26.17 -12.22 10.36
CA THR A 130 24.73 -12.42 10.56
C THR A 130 24.08 -12.72 9.21
N ILE A 131 23.21 -13.73 9.15
CA ILE A 131 22.42 -14.01 7.95
C ILE A 131 21.49 -12.82 7.70
N SER A 132 21.56 -12.25 6.49
CA SER A 132 20.65 -11.21 6.02
C SER A 132 19.67 -11.80 5.02
N ILE A 133 18.42 -11.38 5.10
CA ILE A 133 17.34 -11.78 4.21
C ILE A 133 16.78 -10.51 3.59
N SER A 134 16.91 -10.35 2.26
CA SER A 134 16.18 -9.33 1.52
C SER A 134 14.85 -9.90 1.08
N ILE A 135 13.76 -9.18 1.33
CA ILE A 135 12.43 -9.57 0.89
C ILE A 135 11.96 -8.53 -0.12
N PRO A 136 11.72 -8.93 -1.39
CA PRO A 136 11.21 -8.00 -2.40
C PRO A 136 9.87 -7.39 -1.99
N GLY A 137 9.72 -6.07 -2.08
CA GLY A 137 8.50 -5.40 -1.68
C GLY A 137 8.70 -4.03 -1.05
N LEU A 138 7.65 -3.53 -0.39
CA LEU A 138 7.63 -2.22 0.25
C LEU A 138 7.40 -2.39 1.75
N LEU A 139 8.34 -1.94 2.57
CA LEU A 139 8.18 -1.86 4.02
C LEU A 139 7.77 -0.45 4.43
N VAL A 140 6.51 -0.30 4.80
CA VAL A 140 5.98 0.91 5.40
C VAL A 140 6.36 0.96 6.87
N SER A 141 6.95 2.09 7.28
CA SER A 141 7.36 2.31 8.66
C SER A 141 6.64 3.54 9.22
N HIS A 142 5.76 3.29 10.18
CA HIS A 142 5.16 4.34 11.01
C HIS A 142 5.87 4.36 12.38
N PRO A 143 6.18 5.53 12.94
CA PRO A 143 6.78 5.60 14.28
C PRO A 143 5.89 4.98 15.37
N ASP A 144 4.56 5.10 15.20
CA ASP A 144 3.56 4.75 16.21
C ASP A 144 2.60 3.62 15.79
N GLN A 145 2.89 2.92 14.69
CA GLN A 145 2.06 1.80 14.22
C GLN A 145 2.94 0.59 13.85
N GLU A 146 2.31 -0.57 13.76
CA GLU A 146 2.94 -1.76 13.20
C GLU A 146 3.53 -1.47 11.81
N ARG A 147 4.66 -2.11 11.51
CA ARG A 147 5.27 -1.99 10.20
C ARG A 147 4.53 -2.90 9.23
N LEU A 148 4.29 -2.41 8.03
CA LEU A 148 3.52 -3.14 7.02
C LEU A 148 4.45 -3.53 5.88
N LEU A 149 4.54 -4.83 5.58
CA LEU A 149 5.30 -5.32 4.43
C LEU A 149 4.35 -5.73 3.32
N PHE A 150 4.40 -5.01 2.20
CA PHE A 150 3.68 -5.35 0.98
C PHE A 150 4.60 -6.10 0.02
N THR A 151 4.25 -7.33 -0.37
CA THR A 151 5.12 -8.17 -1.20
C THR A 151 4.34 -9.02 -2.21
N LEU A 152 4.98 -9.31 -3.35
CA LEU A 152 4.55 -10.33 -4.31
C LEU A 152 5.22 -11.69 -4.02
N ALA A 153 6.24 -11.72 -3.16
CA ALA A 153 7.03 -12.90 -2.91
C ALA A 153 6.22 -13.97 -2.17
N GLN A 154 6.47 -15.23 -2.51
CA GLN A 154 6.00 -16.34 -1.68
C GLN A 154 6.91 -16.44 -0.46
N LEU A 155 6.35 -16.19 0.72
CA LEU A 155 7.07 -16.33 1.97
C LEU A 155 6.84 -17.72 2.56
N HIS A 156 7.92 -18.37 2.94
CA HIS A 156 7.85 -19.61 3.72
C HIS A 156 7.26 -19.33 5.11
N PRO A 157 6.45 -20.21 5.71
CA PRO A 157 5.82 -19.96 7.02
C PRO A 157 6.78 -19.46 8.12
N LYS A 158 7.97 -20.07 8.24
CA LYS A 158 9.02 -19.62 9.17
C LYS A 158 9.48 -18.16 8.96
N MET A 159 9.43 -17.66 7.72
CA MET A 159 9.77 -16.28 7.40
C MET A 159 8.66 -15.34 7.87
N CYS A 160 7.41 -15.80 7.80
CA CYS A 160 6.27 -15.09 8.36
C CYS A 160 6.36 -15.02 9.89
N ASP A 161 6.66 -16.13 10.56
CA ASP A 161 6.91 -16.15 12.03
C ASP A 161 8.01 -15.14 12.41
N PHE A 162 9.12 -15.16 11.67
CA PHE A 162 10.25 -14.24 11.88
C PHE A 162 9.89 -12.75 11.72
N LEU A 163 8.97 -12.43 10.80
CA LEU A 163 8.49 -11.06 10.59
C LEU A 163 7.47 -10.65 11.66
N MET A 164 6.58 -11.57 12.05
CA MET A 164 5.61 -11.34 13.12
C MET A 164 6.29 -11.07 14.47
N GLU A 165 7.34 -11.81 14.81
CA GLU A 165 8.19 -11.56 16.00
C GLU A 165 8.86 -10.16 16.01
N ARG A 166 8.78 -9.42 14.90
CA ARG A 166 9.32 -8.07 14.72
C ARG A 166 8.22 -7.02 14.55
N ASP A 167 6.97 -7.35 14.87
CA ASP A 167 5.81 -6.45 14.72
C ASP A 167 5.66 -5.97 13.26
N ILE A 168 5.87 -6.89 12.31
CA ILE A 168 5.68 -6.65 10.88
C ILE A 168 4.49 -7.48 10.40
N THR A 169 3.42 -6.79 10.01
CA THR A 169 2.27 -7.40 9.37
C THR A 169 2.51 -7.52 7.87
N VAL A 170 2.27 -8.70 7.29
CA VAL A 170 2.55 -8.97 5.88
C VAL A 170 1.27 -8.94 5.05
N PHE A 171 1.28 -8.12 4.01
CA PHE A 171 0.27 -8.08 2.96
C PHE A 171 0.83 -8.64 1.66
N LYS A 172 0.22 -9.71 1.16
CA LYS A 172 0.52 -10.27 -0.14
C LYS A 172 -0.46 -9.74 -1.18
N THR A 173 0.08 -9.30 -2.31
CA THR A 173 -0.72 -8.93 -3.49
C THR A 173 -0.34 -9.81 -4.67
N THR A 174 -1.09 -9.72 -5.75
CA THR A 174 -0.71 -10.27 -7.07
C THR A 174 -0.63 -9.13 -8.07
N ASP A 175 0.13 -9.31 -9.16
CA ASP A 175 -0.04 -8.46 -10.33
C ASP A 175 -1.25 -8.95 -11.13
N LYS A 176 -1.84 -8.04 -11.89
CA LYS A 176 -2.92 -8.31 -12.86
C LYS A 176 -2.39 -9.04 -14.09
#